data_AF-A0A7S3ITG1-F1
#
_entry.id   AF-A0A7S3ITG1-F1
#
_cell.length_a   1.000
_cell.length_b   1.000
_cell.length_c   1.000
_cell.angle_alpha   90.00
_cell.angle_beta   90.00
_cell.angle_gamma   90.00
#
_symmetry.space_group_name_H-M   'P 1'
#
loop_
_entity.id
_entity.type
_entity.pdbx_description
1 polymer ?
#
loop_
_entity_poly.entity_id
_entity_poly.type
_entity_poly.pdbx_seq_one_letter_code
_entity_poly.pdbx_strand_id
1 'polypeptide(L)'
;EDLRAGPGQLKIKKMMQRFLTRARVQNQALLTIRMAGYSDAQHQAVLASWGKLKALDPTFKTQGCLIYEKIFELAPPAKDLFHFGNFKGDAYQKALEHFTPKTLKTIEKTLLNPTDDFNDKHLSNLGGEHTELGVISEHYKVVEDAIIITLQNVFKDEFTPELEEAWRLAYNVVANKMKVGA
;
A
#
# COMPACT_ATOMS: atom_id res chain seq x y z
N GLU A 1 -41.98 -33.91 16.29
CA GLU A 1 -42.73 -32.73 15.80
C GLU A 1 -41.79 -31.57 15.53
N ASP A 2 -42.25 -30.71 14.63
CA ASP A 2 -41.54 -29.79 13.76
C ASP A 2 -40.92 -28.58 14.49
N LEU A 3 -39.57 -28.49 14.55
CA LEU A 3 -38.88 -27.25 14.95
C LEU A 3 -38.76 -26.33 13.73
N ARG A 4 -39.89 -25.79 13.27
CA ARG A 4 -39.90 -24.75 12.23
C ARG A 4 -39.35 -23.45 12.81
N ALA A 5 -38.24 -22.98 12.26
CA ALA A 5 -37.67 -21.68 12.60
C ALA A 5 -38.71 -20.57 12.42
N GLY A 6 -38.95 -19.79 13.48
CA GLY A 6 -39.92 -18.70 13.46
C GLY A 6 -39.56 -17.57 12.46
N PRO A 7 -40.52 -16.71 12.08
CA PRO A 7 -40.33 -15.70 11.03
C PRO A 7 -39.14 -14.76 11.26
N GLY A 8 -38.81 -14.46 12.52
CA GLY A 8 -37.65 -13.65 12.90
C GLY A 8 -36.30 -14.34 12.66
N GLN A 9 -36.19 -15.63 12.97
CA GLN A 9 -34.96 -16.40 12.73
C GLN A 9 -34.70 -16.60 11.23
N LEU A 10 -35.76 -16.75 10.44
CA LEU A 10 -35.65 -16.87 8.99
C LEU A 10 -35.18 -15.56 8.33
N LYS A 11 -35.58 -14.40 8.87
CA LYS A 11 -35.08 -13.08 8.43
C LYS A 11 -33.59 -12.90 8.73
N ILE A 12 -33.13 -13.29 9.92
CA ILE A 12 -31.72 -13.20 10.30
C ILE A 12 -30.86 -14.13 9.43
N LYS A 13 -31.26 -15.40 9.24
CA LYS A 13 -30.53 -16.33 8.34
C LYS A 13 -30.45 -15.80 6.91
N LYS A 14 -31.53 -15.24 6.36
CA LYS A 14 -31.51 -14.62 5.02
C LYS A 14 -30.62 -13.39 4.95
N MET A 15 -30.59 -12.55 5.99
CA MET A 15 -29.70 -11.40 6.08
C MET A 15 -28.23 -11.83 6.16
N MET A 16 -27.92 -12.82 6.99
CA MET A 16 -26.56 -13.37 7.13
C MET A 16 -26.12 -14.08 5.85
N GLN A 17 -27.00 -14.84 5.20
CA GLN A 17 -26.70 -15.46 3.90
C GLN A 17 -26.48 -14.39 2.82
N ARG A 18 -27.27 -13.31 2.80
CA ARG A 18 -27.05 -12.18 1.89
C ARG A 18 -25.74 -11.46 2.21
N PHE A 19 -25.39 -11.30 3.48
CA PHE A 19 -24.10 -10.73 3.89
C PHE A 19 -22.93 -11.62 3.46
N LEU A 20 -23.01 -12.94 3.71
CA LEU A 20 -22.00 -13.92 3.29
C LEU A 20 -21.91 -14.03 1.76
N THR A 21 -23.02 -14.02 1.05
CA THR A 21 -23.05 -14.02 -0.42
C THR A 21 -22.54 -12.69 -0.96
N ARG A 22 -22.84 -11.55 -0.33
CA ARG A 22 -22.32 -10.23 -0.74
C ARG A 22 -20.83 -10.10 -0.44
N ALA A 23 -20.36 -10.61 0.69
CA ALA A 23 -18.93 -10.74 1.00
C ALA A 23 -18.22 -11.70 0.03
N ARG A 24 -18.87 -12.79 -0.39
CA ARG A 24 -18.36 -13.74 -1.39
C ARG A 24 -18.33 -13.16 -2.80
N VAL A 25 -19.37 -12.45 -3.21
CA VAL A 25 -19.46 -11.77 -4.52
C VAL A 25 -18.57 -10.54 -4.57
N GLN A 26 -18.40 -9.80 -3.47
CA GLN A 26 -17.38 -8.76 -3.34
C GLN A 26 -15.98 -9.38 -3.42
N ASN A 27 -15.69 -10.50 -2.73
CA ASN A 27 -14.42 -11.21 -2.91
C ASN A 27 -14.20 -11.70 -4.35
N GLN A 28 -15.25 -12.14 -5.05
CA GLN A 28 -15.17 -12.59 -6.46
C GLN A 28 -15.00 -11.42 -7.44
N ALA A 29 -15.67 -10.29 -7.22
CA ALA A 29 -15.54 -9.08 -8.02
C ALA A 29 -14.17 -8.39 -7.78
N LEU A 30 -13.68 -8.44 -6.54
CA LEU A 30 -12.34 -8.00 -6.17
C LEU A 30 -11.25 -8.94 -6.71
N LEU A 31 -11.49 -10.25 -6.82
CA LEU A 31 -10.63 -11.19 -7.57
C LEU A 31 -10.54 -10.84 -9.07
N THR A 32 -11.62 -10.31 -9.64
CA THR A 32 -11.70 -9.96 -11.07
C THR A 32 -11.06 -8.61 -11.37
N ILE A 33 -11.09 -7.67 -10.43
CA ILE A 33 -10.44 -6.35 -10.54
C ILE A 33 -8.97 -6.40 -10.07
N ARG A 34 -8.57 -7.34 -9.20
CA ARG A 34 -7.20 -7.47 -8.69
C ARG A 34 -6.16 -8.00 -9.69
N MET A 35 -6.52 -8.65 -10.81
CA MET A 35 -5.63 -9.70 -11.33
C MET A 35 -5.61 -9.98 -12.84
N ALA A 36 -5.00 -9.10 -13.62
CA ALA A 36 -4.29 -9.53 -14.82
C ALA A 36 -2.77 -9.56 -14.54
N GLY A 37 -2.31 -10.20 -13.45
CA GLY A 37 -0.86 -10.44 -13.25
C GLY A 37 -0.28 -10.58 -11.83
N TYR A 38 -0.95 -10.16 -10.75
CA TYR A 38 -0.42 -10.16 -9.34
C TYR A 38 -0.86 -11.32 -8.39
N SER A 39 -0.44 -12.54 -8.67
CA SER A 39 -0.94 -13.78 -8.04
C SER A 39 -0.91 -13.80 -6.52
N ASP A 40 -1.70 -14.69 -5.91
CA ASP A 40 -1.64 -14.95 -4.46
C ASP A 40 -0.22 -15.30 -4.00
N ALA A 41 0.55 -16.03 -4.82
CA ALA A 41 1.95 -16.35 -4.53
C ALA A 41 2.84 -15.11 -4.51
N GLN A 42 2.70 -14.21 -5.49
CA GLN A 42 3.39 -12.91 -5.50
C GLN A 42 2.99 -12.06 -4.29
N HIS A 43 1.70 -12.08 -3.93
CA HIS A 43 1.21 -11.36 -2.76
C HIS A 43 1.84 -11.88 -1.45
N GLN A 44 1.90 -13.20 -1.27
CA GLN A 44 2.56 -13.80 -0.12
C GLN A 44 4.06 -13.51 -0.08
N ALA A 45 4.75 -13.50 -1.24
CA ALA A 45 6.17 -13.14 -1.31
C ALA A 45 6.41 -11.67 -0.89
N VAL A 46 5.53 -10.76 -1.30
CA VAL A 46 5.56 -9.34 -0.86
C VAL A 46 5.30 -9.24 0.64
N LEU A 47 4.30 -9.94 1.18
CA LEU A 47 4.04 -9.92 2.63
C LEU A 47 5.20 -10.51 3.45
N ALA A 48 5.81 -11.59 2.98
CA ALA A 48 6.95 -12.21 3.65
C ALA A 48 8.17 -11.28 3.66
N SER A 49 8.51 -10.65 2.53
CA SER A 49 9.60 -9.68 2.45
C SER A 49 9.29 -8.39 3.21
N TRP A 50 8.04 -7.90 3.18
CA TRP A 50 7.58 -6.79 4.04
C TRP A 50 7.78 -7.12 5.53
N GLY A 51 7.46 -8.35 5.94
CA GLY A 51 7.69 -8.84 7.31
C GLY A 51 9.17 -8.80 7.71
N LYS A 52 10.08 -9.19 6.81
CA LYS A 52 11.54 -9.07 7.04
C LYS A 52 11.97 -7.61 7.21
N LEU A 53 11.48 -6.68 6.38
CA LEU A 53 11.76 -5.25 6.53
C LEU A 53 11.30 -4.73 7.88
N LYS A 54 10.07 -5.07 8.28
CA LYS A 54 9.50 -4.65 9.56
C LYS A 54 10.27 -5.21 10.75
N ALA A 55 10.86 -6.39 10.62
CA ALA A 55 11.71 -6.96 11.67
C ALA A 55 13.02 -6.19 11.88
N LEU A 56 13.53 -5.49 10.85
CA LEU A 56 14.73 -4.63 10.98
C LEU A 56 14.43 -3.34 11.76
N ASP A 57 13.28 -2.71 11.49
CA ASP A 57 12.78 -1.57 12.26
C ASP A 57 11.24 -1.56 12.24
N PRO A 58 10.56 -1.93 13.35
CA PRO A 58 9.11 -2.04 13.40
C PRO A 58 8.41 -0.68 13.34
N THR A 59 9.16 0.42 13.48
CA THR A 59 8.64 1.78 13.40
C THR A 59 8.61 2.31 11.97
N PHE A 60 9.22 1.61 11.00
CA PHE A 60 9.41 2.03 9.62
C PHE A 60 10.21 3.33 9.42
N LYS A 61 10.92 3.80 10.45
CA LYS A 61 11.73 5.03 10.34
C LYS A 61 12.88 4.80 9.39
N THR A 62 13.65 3.74 9.62
CA THR A 62 14.85 3.41 8.85
C THR A 62 14.51 3.17 7.38
N GLN A 63 13.55 2.29 7.10
CA GLN A 63 13.16 1.97 5.72
C GLN A 63 12.55 3.19 5.03
N GLY A 64 11.77 3.98 5.77
CA GLY A 64 11.16 5.17 5.22
C GLY A 64 12.17 6.25 4.86
N CYS A 65 13.18 6.48 5.70
CA CYS A 65 14.27 7.41 5.39
C CYS A 65 15.00 6.97 4.12
N LEU A 66 15.38 5.69 4.03
CA LEU A 66 16.05 5.14 2.84
C LEU A 66 15.24 5.33 1.55
N ILE A 67 13.93 5.06 1.60
CA ILE A 67 13.05 5.22 0.44
C ILE A 67 12.95 6.70 0.04
N TYR A 68 12.75 7.62 0.99
CA TYR A 68 12.59 9.04 0.68
C TYR A 68 13.90 9.70 0.24
N GLU A 69 15.03 9.32 0.82
CA GLU A 69 16.34 9.72 0.33
C GLU A 69 16.51 9.27 -1.13
N LYS A 70 16.14 8.03 -1.45
CA LYS A 70 16.19 7.54 -2.83
C LYS A 70 15.23 8.29 -3.77
N ILE A 71 14.01 8.61 -3.34
CA ILE A 71 13.07 9.44 -4.11
C ILE A 71 13.73 10.77 -4.48
N PHE A 72 14.36 11.43 -3.51
CA PHE A 72 14.97 12.74 -3.74
C PHE A 72 16.30 12.69 -4.50
N GLU A 73 16.97 11.53 -4.54
CA GLU A 73 18.08 11.31 -5.46
C GLU A 73 17.60 11.14 -6.90
N LEU A 74 16.51 10.40 -7.11
CA LEU A 74 15.93 10.17 -8.45
C LEU A 74 15.20 11.40 -9.00
N ALA A 75 14.56 12.18 -8.13
CA ALA A 75 13.84 13.40 -8.47
C ALA A 75 14.16 14.52 -7.48
N PRO A 76 15.33 15.19 -7.59
CA PRO A 76 15.72 16.27 -6.68
C PRO A 76 14.69 17.39 -6.51
N PRO A 77 13.96 17.84 -7.56
CA PRO A 77 12.91 18.86 -7.41
C PRO A 77 11.75 18.45 -6.49
N ALA A 78 11.53 17.15 -6.27
CA ALA A 78 10.45 16.69 -5.39
C ALA A 78 10.64 17.13 -3.93
N LYS A 79 11.87 17.49 -3.50
CA LYS A 79 12.12 18.05 -2.16
C LYS A 79 11.32 19.32 -1.89
N ASP A 80 11.06 20.12 -2.93
CA ASP A 80 10.36 21.40 -2.79
C ASP A 80 8.88 21.23 -2.41
N LEU A 81 8.32 20.02 -2.59
CA LEU A 81 6.96 19.67 -2.17
C LEU A 81 6.85 19.43 -0.64
N PHE A 82 7.97 19.36 0.07
CA PHE A 82 8.02 19.06 1.49
C PHE A 82 8.49 20.28 2.28
N HIS A 83 7.77 20.63 3.35
CA HIS A 83 8.15 21.75 4.22
C HIS A 83 9.56 21.61 4.83
N PHE A 84 10.07 20.38 4.93
CA PHE A 84 11.40 20.07 5.44
C PHE A 84 12.47 19.95 4.34
N GLY A 85 12.14 20.15 3.06
CA GLY A 85 13.06 19.94 1.93
C GLY A 85 14.36 20.74 2.01
N ASN A 86 14.31 21.91 2.68
CA ASN A 86 15.46 22.78 2.90
C ASN A 86 16.19 22.55 4.23
N PHE A 87 15.69 21.68 5.10
CA PHE A 87 16.38 21.36 6.35
C PHE A 87 17.73 20.70 6.06
N LYS A 88 18.67 20.78 7.02
CA LYS A 88 20.03 20.21 6.90
C LYS A 88 20.39 19.43 8.16
N GLY A 89 21.34 18.50 8.03
CA GLY A 89 21.86 17.69 9.14
C GLY A 89 20.76 16.99 9.93
N ASP A 90 20.89 16.97 11.26
CA ASP A 90 19.97 16.29 12.18
C ASP A 90 18.51 16.74 12.05
N ALA A 91 18.27 18.02 11.71
CA ALA A 91 16.91 18.53 11.56
C ALA A 91 16.20 17.88 10.36
N TYR A 92 16.92 17.71 9.25
CA TYR A 92 16.41 17.01 8.07
C TYR A 92 16.11 15.54 8.40
N GLN A 93 17.04 14.87 9.07
CA GLN A 93 16.84 13.46 9.40
C GLN A 93 15.66 13.25 10.37
N LYS A 94 15.55 14.07 11.42
CA LYS A 94 14.40 13.99 12.34
C LYS A 94 13.06 14.23 11.64
N ALA A 95 13.04 15.11 10.64
CA ALA A 95 11.85 15.35 9.84
C ALA A 95 11.46 14.12 9.00
N LEU A 96 12.43 13.46 8.35
CA LEU A 96 12.20 12.20 7.65
C LEU A 96 11.68 11.12 8.59
N GLU A 97 12.36 10.85 9.70
CA GLU A 97 11.92 9.84 10.67
C GLU A 97 10.51 10.07 11.20
N HIS A 98 10.07 11.32 11.29
CA HIS A 98 8.72 11.65 11.71
C HIS A 98 7.69 11.46 10.59
N PHE A 99 8.06 11.85 9.37
CA PHE A 99 7.17 11.87 8.22
C PHE A 99 6.97 10.49 7.59
N THR A 100 8.07 9.80 7.26
CA THR A 100 8.06 8.63 6.40
C THR A 100 7.29 7.43 6.97
N PRO A 101 7.25 7.14 8.29
CA PRO A 101 6.48 6.02 8.83
C PRO A 101 4.99 6.06 8.48
N LYS A 102 4.40 7.26 8.30
CA LYS A 102 2.99 7.39 7.92
C LYS A 102 2.75 6.79 6.54
N THR A 103 3.60 7.09 5.57
CA THR A 103 3.53 6.53 4.22
C THR A 103 3.66 5.01 4.23
N LEU A 104 4.65 4.45 4.94
CA LEU A 104 4.84 2.99 4.94
C LEU A 104 3.71 2.25 5.65
N LYS A 105 3.14 2.83 6.72
CA LYS A 105 1.96 2.25 7.37
C LYS A 105 0.73 2.25 6.47
N THR A 106 0.56 3.28 5.64
CA THR A 106 -0.51 3.33 4.62
C THR A 106 -0.29 2.25 3.55
N ILE A 107 0.94 2.06 3.08
CA ILE A 107 1.30 0.96 2.17
C ILE A 107 1.02 -0.39 2.84
N GLU A 108 1.54 -0.61 4.06
CA GLU A 108 1.33 -1.84 4.84
C GLU A 108 -0.15 -2.18 4.98
N LYS A 109 -0.99 -1.20 5.37
CA LYS A 109 -2.44 -1.42 5.51
C LYS A 109 -3.07 -1.89 4.20
N THR A 110 -2.63 -1.31 3.09
CA THR A 110 -3.12 -1.68 1.75
C THR A 110 -2.61 -3.04 1.32
N LEU A 111 -1.37 -3.41 1.67
CA LEU A 111 -0.83 -4.74 1.42
C LEU A 111 -1.52 -5.81 2.26
N LEU A 112 -1.86 -5.54 3.51
CA LEU A 112 -2.53 -6.51 4.39
C LEU A 112 -3.99 -6.72 4.00
N ASN A 113 -4.67 -5.69 3.49
CA ASN A 113 -6.03 -5.82 2.98
C ASN A 113 -6.26 -5.02 1.68
N PRO A 114 -5.80 -5.54 0.53
CA PRO A 114 -5.87 -4.81 -0.74
C PRO A 114 -7.28 -4.64 -1.31
N THR A 115 -8.31 -5.03 -0.58
CA THR A 115 -9.72 -5.01 -1.00
C THR A 115 -10.63 -4.37 0.05
N ASP A 116 -10.04 -3.60 0.96
CA ASP A 116 -10.76 -2.84 1.97
C ASP A 116 -11.38 -1.58 1.34
N ASP A 117 -12.68 -1.62 1.05
CA ASP A 117 -13.44 -0.48 0.50
C ASP A 117 -13.24 0.82 1.31
N PHE A 118 -13.08 0.72 2.65
CA PHE A 118 -12.85 1.89 3.48
C PHE A 118 -11.45 2.47 3.25
N ASN A 119 -10.44 1.61 3.13
CA ASN A 119 -9.08 2.02 2.82
C ASN A 119 -8.99 2.59 1.39
N ASP A 120 -9.74 2.03 0.44
CA ASP A 120 -9.75 2.47 -0.96
C ASP A 120 -10.31 3.88 -1.08
N LYS A 121 -11.41 4.16 -0.37
CA LYS A 121 -11.95 5.53 -0.26
C LYS A 121 -10.95 6.48 0.41
N HIS A 122 -10.26 6.03 1.46
CA HIS A 122 -9.23 6.84 2.12
C HIS A 122 -8.07 7.17 1.18
N LEU A 123 -7.55 6.20 0.41
CA LEU A 123 -6.48 6.41 -0.56
C LEU A 123 -6.92 7.32 -1.71
N SER A 124 -8.15 7.19 -2.20
CA SER A 124 -8.69 8.09 -3.22
C SER A 124 -8.72 9.54 -2.72
N ASN A 125 -9.23 9.79 -1.50
CA ASN A 125 -9.19 11.14 -0.91
C ASN A 125 -7.75 11.65 -0.75
N LEU A 126 -6.86 10.79 -0.26
CA LEU A 126 -5.44 11.13 -0.09
C LEU A 126 -4.78 11.45 -1.44
N GLY A 127 -5.23 10.81 -2.54
CA GLY A 127 -4.84 11.14 -3.90
C GLY A 127 -5.18 12.57 -4.30
N GLY A 128 -6.41 13.02 -4.01
CA GLY A 128 -6.81 14.41 -4.24
C GLY A 128 -5.96 15.41 -3.46
N GLU A 129 -5.67 15.12 -2.18
CA GLU A 129 -4.74 15.92 -1.36
C GLU A 129 -3.32 15.95 -1.97
N HIS A 130 -2.86 14.86 -2.60
CA HIS A 130 -1.56 14.83 -3.28
C HIS A 130 -1.58 15.68 -4.56
N THR A 131 -2.68 15.70 -5.32
CA THR A 131 -2.84 16.58 -6.48
C THR A 131 -2.79 18.06 -6.06
N GLU A 132 -3.44 18.44 -4.96
CA GLU A 132 -3.37 19.81 -4.41
C GLU A 132 -1.93 20.23 -4.04
N LEU A 133 -1.07 19.27 -3.68
CA LEU A 133 0.35 19.46 -3.40
C LEU A 133 1.23 19.43 -4.66
N GLY A 134 0.66 19.32 -5.87
CA GLY A 134 1.40 19.31 -7.13
C GLY A 134 1.99 17.93 -7.50
N VAL A 135 1.50 16.85 -6.90
CA VAL A 135 1.91 15.50 -7.29
C VAL A 135 1.22 15.09 -8.59
N ILE A 136 2.01 14.61 -9.55
CA ILE A 136 1.52 14.10 -10.85
C ILE A 136 1.74 12.58 -10.98
N SER A 137 1.13 11.98 -11.99
CA SER A 137 1.16 10.51 -12.23
C SER A 137 2.59 9.95 -12.31
N GLU A 138 3.51 10.73 -12.88
CA GLU A 138 4.93 10.41 -13.08
C GLU A 138 5.69 10.28 -11.75
N HIS A 139 5.29 11.03 -10.71
CA HIS A 139 5.93 10.94 -9.39
C HIS A 139 5.72 9.56 -8.75
N TYR A 140 4.60 8.89 -9.01
CA TYR A 140 4.37 7.52 -8.50
C TYR A 140 5.38 6.52 -9.08
N LYS A 141 5.82 6.71 -10.33
CA LYS A 141 6.87 5.86 -10.92
C LYS A 141 8.21 6.03 -10.20
N VAL A 142 8.55 7.27 -9.82
CA VAL A 142 9.75 7.57 -9.03
C VAL A 142 9.71 6.86 -7.67
N VAL A 143 8.55 6.88 -7.00
CA VAL A 143 8.37 6.18 -5.73
C VAL A 143 8.48 4.66 -5.90
N GLU A 144 7.90 4.10 -6.96
CA GLU A 144 8.05 2.67 -7.29
C GLU A 144 9.54 2.32 -7.43
N ASP A 145 10.29 3.05 -8.25
CA ASP A 145 11.72 2.78 -8.48
C ASP A 145 12.56 2.97 -7.22
N ALA A 146 12.23 3.97 -6.40
CA ALA A 146 12.90 4.17 -5.11
C ALA A 146 12.66 3.00 -4.14
N ILE A 147 11.44 2.47 -4.07
CA ILE A 147 11.12 1.27 -3.31
C ILE A 147 11.95 0.09 -3.83
N ILE A 148 11.91 -0.18 -5.14
CA ILE A 148 12.63 -1.31 -5.73
C ILE A 148 14.14 -1.23 -5.47
N ILE A 149 14.78 -0.08 -5.71
CA ILE A 149 16.21 0.11 -5.45
C ILE A 149 16.53 -0.08 -3.96
N THR A 150 15.66 0.39 -3.07
CA THR A 150 15.85 0.22 -1.62
C THR A 150 15.76 -1.26 -1.23
N LEU A 151 14.78 -1.99 -1.76
CA LEU A 151 14.60 -3.42 -1.51
C LEU A 151 15.76 -4.25 -2.06
N GLN A 152 16.23 -3.94 -3.27
CA GLN A 152 17.44 -4.53 -3.86
C GLN A 152 18.65 -4.36 -2.94
N ASN A 153 18.86 -3.17 -2.38
CA ASN A 153 19.99 -2.92 -1.47
C ASN A 153 19.86 -3.66 -0.13
N VAL A 154 18.64 -3.78 0.40
CA VAL A 154 18.38 -4.45 1.68
C VAL A 154 18.49 -5.97 1.55
N PHE A 155 17.88 -6.55 0.53
CA PHE A 155 17.77 -7.99 0.34
C PHE A 155 18.89 -8.60 -0.51
N LYS A 156 19.60 -7.78 -1.30
CA LYS A 156 20.72 -8.20 -2.14
C LYS A 156 20.34 -9.43 -2.99
N ASP A 157 21.06 -10.53 -2.83
CA ASP A 157 20.86 -11.77 -3.57
C ASP A 157 19.48 -12.42 -3.32
N GLU A 158 18.81 -12.09 -2.21
CA GLU A 158 17.43 -12.55 -1.94
C GLU A 158 16.38 -11.78 -2.75
N PHE A 159 16.73 -10.66 -3.39
CA PHE A 159 15.82 -9.86 -4.21
C PHE A 159 15.81 -10.35 -5.66
N THR A 160 15.11 -11.45 -5.90
CA THR A 160 15.04 -12.07 -7.22
C THR A 160 14.18 -11.24 -8.20
N PRO A 161 14.32 -11.45 -9.53
CA PRO A 161 13.47 -10.79 -10.52
C PRO A 161 11.96 -11.00 -10.29
N GLU A 162 11.56 -12.18 -9.81
CA GLU A 162 10.17 -12.49 -9.51
C GLU A 162 9.66 -11.69 -8.31
N LEU A 163 10.52 -11.49 -7.29
CA LEU A 163 10.19 -10.66 -6.14
C LEU A 163 10.11 -9.19 -6.54
N GLU A 164 11.01 -8.71 -7.42
CA GLU A 164 10.93 -7.36 -7.99
C GLU A 164 9.60 -7.12 -8.69
N GLU A 165 9.21 -8.01 -9.61
CA GLU A 165 7.94 -7.92 -10.34
C GLU A 165 6.76 -7.91 -9.37
N ALA A 166 6.76 -8.80 -8.37
CA ALA A 166 5.73 -8.86 -7.34
C ALA A 166 5.59 -7.51 -6.59
N TRP A 167 6.72 -6.89 -6.22
CA TRP A 167 6.71 -5.60 -5.52
C TRP A 167 6.24 -4.45 -6.39
N ARG A 168 6.63 -4.41 -7.67
CA ARG A 168 6.13 -3.40 -8.61
C ARG A 168 4.61 -3.50 -8.75
N LEU A 169 4.09 -4.70 -8.96
CA LEU A 169 2.65 -4.94 -9.01
C LEU A 169 1.95 -4.54 -7.71
N ALA A 170 2.52 -4.90 -6.56
CA ALA A 170 1.97 -4.57 -5.24
C ALA A 170 1.90 -3.06 -4.99
N TYR A 171 2.98 -2.33 -5.32
CA TYR A 171 2.99 -0.86 -5.18
C TYR A 171 2.00 -0.21 -6.15
N ASN A 172 1.89 -0.71 -7.38
CA ASN A 172 0.92 -0.20 -8.35
C ASN A 172 -0.53 -0.34 -7.89
N VAL A 173 -0.87 -1.34 -7.06
CA VAL A 173 -2.20 -1.40 -6.40
C VAL A 173 -2.42 -0.17 -5.52
N VAL A 174 -1.43 0.26 -4.73
CA VAL A 174 -1.52 1.48 -3.90
C VAL A 174 -1.59 2.72 -4.78
N ALA A 175 -0.70 2.82 -5.76
CA ALA A 175 -0.61 3.98 -6.66
C ALA A 175 -1.91 4.18 -7.46
N ASN A 176 -2.51 3.11 -7.98
CA ASN A 176 -3.75 3.19 -8.73
C ASN A 176 -4.91 3.68 -7.86
N LYS A 177 -5.00 3.23 -6.60
CA LYS A 177 -6.04 3.70 -5.66
C LYS A 177 -5.90 5.18 -5.33
N MET A 178 -4.67 5.68 -5.20
CA MET A 178 -4.40 7.11 -5.06
C MET A 178 -4.84 7.87 -6.33
N LYS A 179 -4.41 7.39 -7.50
CA LYS A 179 -4.72 8.02 -8.80
C LYS A 179 -6.22 8.07 -9.14
N VAL A 180 -7.06 7.25 -8.51
CA VAL A 180 -8.53 7.32 -8.69
C VAL A 180 -9.11 8.65 -8.20
N GLY A 181 -8.52 9.27 -7.16
CA GLY A 181 -8.98 10.57 -6.68
C GLY A 181 -8.09 11.75 -7.08
N ALA A 182 -7.04 11.50 -7.88
CA ALA A 182 -6.06 12.51 -8.30
C ALA A 182 -6.55 13.35 -9.47
#